data_AF-A0A838DIT2-F1
#
_entry.id   AF-A0A838DIT2-F1
#
_cell.length_a   1.000
_cell.length_b   1.000
_cell.length_c   1.000
_cell.angle_alpha   90.00
_cell.angle_beta   90.00
_cell.angle_gamma   90.00
#
_symmetry.space_group_name_H-M   'P 1'
#
loop_
_entity.id
_entity.type
_entity.pdbx_description
1 polymer ?
#
loop_
_entity_poly.entity_id
_entity_poly.type
_entity_poly.pdbx_seq_one_letter_code
_entity_poly.pdbx_strand_id
1 'polypeptide(L)'
;MPAVHEPPPRTPLTSGWEAVRANIFPGLVVQALMLALLLAYYFSPSVAAALHAMAEYERLDGIAFVVIATILAASILPEIFLVLFFQRGRLRAENFRNLLFTAPIWGFDGITVDYLYRGLAVSLGDEASVHVVAAKICIDQFVYNVLFAAPYGVIAYQWKNSGFALSALRRSFTFE
;
A
#
# COMPACT_ATOMS: atom_id res chain seq x y z
N MET A 1 22.46 -22.27 37.44
CA MET A 1 21.93 -21.79 36.14
C MET A 1 20.75 -20.87 36.44
N PRO A 2 20.82 -19.56 36.14
CA PRO A 2 19.65 -18.72 36.26
C PRO A 2 18.66 -19.09 35.14
N ALA A 3 17.38 -19.21 35.49
CA ALA A 3 16.31 -19.45 34.54
C ALA A 3 16.32 -18.34 33.49
N VAL A 4 16.44 -18.71 32.22
CA VAL A 4 16.22 -17.80 31.09
C VAL A 4 14.75 -17.41 31.18
N HIS A 5 14.46 -16.20 31.65
CA HIS A 5 13.12 -15.64 31.59
C HIS A 5 12.79 -15.46 30.10
N GLU A 6 12.05 -16.41 29.53
CA GLU A 6 11.46 -16.20 28.23
C GLU A 6 10.52 -14.98 28.32
N PRO A 7 10.68 -13.98 27.45
CA PRO A 7 9.79 -12.84 27.44
C PRO A 7 8.34 -13.33 27.22
N PRO A 8 7.35 -12.70 27.87
CA PRO A 8 5.96 -13.12 27.74
C PRO A 8 5.55 -13.14 26.25
N PRO A 9 4.69 -14.10 25.85
CA PRO A 9 4.24 -14.23 24.47
C PRO A 9 3.62 -12.92 24.01
N ARG A 10 4.11 -12.40 22.88
CA ARG A 10 3.66 -11.11 22.34
C ARG A 10 2.21 -11.23 21.92
N THR A 11 1.37 -10.34 22.43
CA THR A 11 -0.03 -10.26 21.98
C THR A 11 -0.10 -9.53 20.62
N PRO A 12 -1.11 -9.83 19.78
CA PRO A 12 -1.34 -9.09 18.54
C PRO A 12 -1.45 -7.57 18.75
N LEU A 13 -2.05 -7.14 19.87
CA LEU A 13 -2.19 -5.73 20.24
C LEU A 13 -0.84 -5.06 20.51
N THR A 14 0.06 -5.73 21.23
CA THR A 14 1.41 -5.20 21.47
C THR A 14 2.22 -5.07 20.19
N SER A 15 2.12 -6.05 19.28
CA SER A 15 2.78 -5.99 17.97
C SER A 15 2.19 -4.87 17.08
N GLY A 16 0.87 -4.70 17.09
CA GLY A 16 0.20 -3.61 16.38
C GLY A 16 0.63 -2.23 16.90
N TRP A 17 0.74 -2.08 18.22
CA TRP A 17 1.18 -0.81 18.82
C TRP A 17 2.63 -0.47 18.48
N GLU A 18 3.54 -1.46 18.50
CA GLU A 18 4.91 -1.27 18.04
C GLU A 18 4.98 -0.86 16.58
N ALA A 19 4.18 -1.49 15.72
CA ALA A 19 4.09 -1.14 14.31
C ALA A 19 3.59 0.31 14.12
N VAL A 20 2.57 0.75 14.87
CA VAL A 20 2.11 2.15 14.83
C VAL A 20 3.25 3.10 15.22
N ARG A 21 3.96 2.82 16.33
CA ARG A 21 5.07 3.66 16.80
C ARG A 21 6.22 3.74 15.80
N ALA A 22 6.54 2.63 15.13
CA ALA A 22 7.58 2.60 14.11
C ALA A 22 7.21 3.38 12.84
N ASN A 23 5.92 3.45 12.51
CA ASN A 23 5.44 4.04 11.25
C ASN A 23 4.80 5.43 11.40
N ILE A 24 4.63 5.96 12.62
CA ILE A 24 3.96 7.25 12.82
C ILE A 24 4.68 8.39 12.11
N PHE A 25 6.02 8.46 12.19
CA PHE A 25 6.78 9.52 11.56
C PHE A 25 6.75 9.42 10.01
N PRO A 26 7.06 8.26 9.40
CA PRO A 26 6.84 8.09 7.96
C PRO A 26 5.41 8.41 7.52
N GLY A 27 4.41 7.97 8.28
CA GLY A 27 3.00 8.24 8.02
C GLY A 27 2.67 9.74 8.03
N LEU A 28 3.19 10.50 8.99
CA LEU A 28 3.01 11.95 9.06
C LEU A 28 3.67 12.68 7.88
N VAL A 29 4.82 12.20 7.41
CA VAL A 29 5.48 12.76 6.21
C VAL A 29 4.59 12.55 4.98
N VAL A 30 4.06 11.34 4.78
CA VAL A 30 3.13 11.06 3.67
C VAL A 30 1.88 11.92 3.78
N GLN A 31 1.30 12.03 4.98
CA GLN A 31 0.10 12.85 5.22
C GLN A 31 0.35 14.34 4.90
N ALA A 32 1.52 14.86 5.28
CA ALA A 32 1.90 16.24 4.97
C ALA A 32 2.04 16.47 3.46
N LEU A 33 2.62 15.52 2.73
CA LEU A 33 2.72 15.58 1.27
C LEU A 33 1.34 15.50 0.59
N MET A 34 0.45 14.64 1.07
CA MET A 34 -0.93 14.55 0.57
C MET A 34 -1.70 15.85 0.81
N LEU A 35 -1.57 16.45 2.01
CA LEU A 35 -2.18 17.74 2.31
C LEU A 35 -1.60 18.85 1.42
N ALA A 36 -0.29 18.88 1.21
CA ALA A 36 0.36 19.85 0.33
C ALA A 36 -0.15 19.72 -1.11
N LEU A 37 -0.30 18.50 -1.62
CA LEU A 37 -0.86 18.23 -2.95
C LEU A 37 -2.33 18.69 -3.05
N LEU A 38 -3.14 18.43 -2.01
CA LEU A 38 -4.53 18.89 -1.95
C LEU A 38 -4.63 20.42 -1.98
N LEU A 39 -3.81 21.11 -1.18
CA LEU A 39 -3.77 22.57 -1.20
C LEU A 39 -3.30 23.07 -2.56
N ALA A 40 -2.27 22.44 -3.15
CA ALA A 40 -1.80 22.79 -4.49
C ALA A 40 -2.89 22.59 -5.56
N TYR A 41 -3.72 21.56 -5.46
CA TYR A 41 -4.87 21.37 -6.35
C TYR A 41 -5.85 22.55 -6.29
N TYR A 42 -6.18 23.07 -5.11
CA TYR A 42 -7.11 24.20 -4.97
C TYR A 42 -6.49 25.58 -5.25
N PHE A 43 -5.19 25.76 -4.99
CA PHE A 43 -4.53 27.07 -5.08
C PHE A 43 -3.66 27.26 -6.33
N SER A 44 -3.36 26.20 -7.08
CA SER A 44 -2.55 26.27 -8.31
C SER A 44 -3.30 25.71 -9.51
N PRO A 45 -3.73 26.57 -10.46
CA PRO A 45 -4.40 26.14 -11.68
C PRO A 45 -3.57 25.14 -12.50
N SER A 46 -2.23 25.27 -12.48
CA SER A 46 -1.34 24.35 -13.19
C SER A 46 -1.35 22.95 -12.58
N VAL A 47 -1.38 22.85 -11.25
CA VAL A 47 -1.44 21.55 -10.56
C VAL A 47 -2.82 20.92 -10.78
N ALA A 48 -3.90 21.70 -10.67
CA ALA A 48 -5.24 21.23 -11.01
C ALA A 48 -5.31 20.68 -12.44
N ALA A 49 -4.81 21.44 -13.43
CA ALA A 49 -4.80 21.01 -14.82
C ALA A 49 -4.00 19.72 -15.05
N ALA A 50 -2.83 19.58 -14.39
CA ALA A 50 -2.03 18.37 -14.48
C ALA A 50 -2.75 17.15 -13.89
N LEU A 51 -3.37 17.29 -12.72
CA LEU A 51 -4.13 16.21 -12.09
C LEU A 51 -5.39 15.85 -12.89
N HIS A 52 -6.09 16.83 -13.47
CA HIS A 52 -7.22 16.57 -14.38
C HIS A 52 -6.78 15.85 -15.65
N ALA A 53 -5.63 16.20 -16.23
CA ALA A 53 -5.09 15.48 -17.37
C ALA A 53 -4.80 14.02 -17.02
N MET A 54 -4.19 13.76 -15.86
CA MET A 54 -3.95 12.40 -15.37
C MET A 54 -5.26 11.61 -15.18
N ALA A 55 -6.28 12.22 -14.58
CA ALA A 55 -7.58 11.59 -14.40
C ALA A 55 -8.25 11.25 -15.75
N GLU A 56 -8.09 12.11 -16.76
CA GLU A 56 -8.61 11.82 -18.11
C GLU A 56 -7.83 10.68 -18.78
N TYR A 57 -6.50 10.62 -18.61
CA TYR A 57 -5.70 9.48 -19.10
C TYR A 57 -6.13 8.17 -18.46
N GLU A 58 -6.37 8.13 -17.15
CA GLU A 58 -6.90 6.96 -16.46
C GLU A 58 -8.26 6.53 -17.03
N ARG A 59 -9.13 7.50 -17.34
CA ARG A 59 -10.44 7.24 -17.95
C ARG A 59 -10.33 6.62 -19.35
N LEU A 60 -9.33 7.03 -20.13
CA LEU A 60 -9.12 6.62 -21.52
C LEU A 60 -8.36 5.29 -21.65
N ASP A 61 -7.23 5.14 -20.95
CA ASP A 61 -6.39 3.92 -20.98
C ASP A 61 -6.89 2.83 -20.02
N GLY A 62 -7.86 3.17 -19.16
CA GLY A 62 -8.51 2.24 -18.26
C GLY A 62 -7.55 1.58 -17.28
N ILE A 63 -7.76 0.28 -17.04
CA ILE A 63 -7.05 -0.48 -16.01
C ILE A 63 -5.53 -0.58 -16.28
N ALA A 64 -5.11 -0.49 -17.54
CA ALA A 64 -3.68 -0.59 -17.88
C ALA A 64 -2.88 0.57 -17.27
N PHE A 65 -3.42 1.80 -17.34
CA PHE A 65 -2.81 2.96 -16.71
C PHE A 65 -2.68 2.77 -15.19
N VAL A 66 -3.75 2.33 -14.53
CA VAL A 66 -3.76 2.04 -13.09
C VAL A 66 -2.65 1.05 -12.73
N VAL A 67 -2.59 -0.09 -13.43
CA VAL A 67 -1.56 -1.12 -13.16
C VAL A 67 -0.15 -0.55 -13.29
N ILE A 68 0.13 0.18 -14.37
CA ILE A 68 1.46 0.75 -14.61
C ILE A 68 1.80 1.80 -13.55
N ALA A 69 0.88 2.72 -13.26
CA ALA A 69 1.06 3.76 -12.25
C ALA A 69 1.32 3.15 -10.86
N THR A 70 0.54 2.14 -10.47
CA THR A 70 0.70 1.45 -9.19
C THR A 70 2.02 0.68 -9.14
N ILE A 71 2.43 -0.02 -10.20
CA ILE A 71 3.74 -0.71 -10.23
C ILE A 71 4.89 0.30 -10.11
N LEU A 72 4.81 1.43 -10.82
CA LEU A 72 5.82 2.48 -10.76
C LEU A 72 5.93 3.04 -9.34
N ALA A 73 4.80 3.37 -8.72
CA ALA A 73 4.75 3.99 -7.40
C ALA A 73 5.05 3.03 -6.24
N ALA A 74 4.51 1.80 -6.26
CA ALA A 74 4.55 0.87 -5.14
C ALA A 74 5.64 -0.21 -5.26
N SER A 75 6.22 -0.40 -6.44
CA SER A 75 7.29 -1.39 -6.66
C SER A 75 8.60 -0.74 -7.09
N ILE A 76 8.58 0.01 -8.19
CA ILE A 76 9.81 0.53 -8.80
C ILE A 76 10.41 1.66 -7.97
N LEU A 77 9.59 2.64 -7.58
CA LEU A 77 10.05 3.79 -6.82
C LEU A 77 10.68 3.38 -5.47
N PRO A 78 10.06 2.53 -4.62
CA PRO A 78 10.68 2.06 -3.38
C PRO A 78 12.00 1.33 -3.61
N GLU A 79 12.11 0.54 -4.68
CA GLU A 79 13.35 -0.17 -5.01
C GLU A 79 14.46 0.82 -5.43
N ILE A 80 14.12 1.87 -6.19
CA ILE A 80 15.05 2.96 -6.50
C ILE A 80 15.52 3.65 -5.21
N PHE A 81 14.60 3.95 -4.29
CA PHE A 81 14.96 4.52 -2.98
C PHE A 81 15.92 3.60 -2.21
N LEU A 82 15.64 2.30 -2.16
CA LEU A 82 16.53 1.32 -1.53
C LEU A 82 17.93 1.36 -2.14
N VAL A 83 18.02 1.35 -3.47
CA VAL A 83 19.29 1.33 -4.20
C VAL A 83 20.10 2.60 -3.94
N LEU A 84 19.45 3.76 -4.06
CA LEU A 84 20.12 5.06 -3.92
C LEU A 84 20.58 5.32 -2.49
N PHE A 85 19.69 5.14 -1.51
CA PHE A 85 19.94 5.56 -0.13
C PHE A 85 20.61 4.47 0.72
N PHE A 86 20.34 3.19 0.46
CA PHE A 86 20.81 2.08 1.30
C PHE A 86 21.85 1.18 0.62
N GLN A 87 21.92 1.17 -0.72
CA GLN A 87 22.87 0.33 -1.47
C GLN A 87 23.95 1.14 -2.21
N ARG A 88 24.04 2.46 -1.96
CA ARG A 88 25.03 3.37 -2.57
C ARG A 88 25.02 3.31 -4.10
N GLY A 89 23.83 3.20 -4.69
CA GLY A 89 23.63 3.14 -6.14
C GLY A 89 23.96 1.80 -6.79
N ARG A 90 24.27 0.74 -6.01
CA ARG A 90 24.68 -0.57 -6.56
C ARG A 90 23.50 -1.52 -6.67
N LEU A 91 23.07 -1.78 -7.91
CA LEU A 91 22.07 -2.80 -8.22
C LEU A 91 22.60 -4.21 -7.92
N ARG A 92 21.73 -5.05 -7.35
CA ARG A 92 21.96 -6.46 -7.02
C ARG A 92 20.87 -7.32 -7.64
N ALA A 93 21.18 -8.60 -7.86
CA ALA A 93 20.19 -9.57 -8.35
C ALA A 93 18.96 -9.67 -7.44
N GLU A 94 19.13 -9.42 -6.14
CA GLU A 94 18.03 -9.37 -5.17
C GLU A 94 17.01 -8.27 -5.48
N ASN A 95 17.44 -7.11 -5.98
CA ASN A 95 16.53 -6.03 -6.35
C ASN A 95 15.60 -6.46 -7.49
N PHE A 96 16.14 -7.14 -8.50
CA PHE A 96 15.35 -7.69 -9.60
C PHE A 96 14.38 -8.77 -9.12
N ARG A 97 14.81 -9.64 -8.21
CA ARG A 97 13.92 -10.65 -7.59
C ARG A 97 12.81 -10.01 -6.77
N ASN A 98 13.11 -8.92 -6.07
CA ASN A 98 12.12 -8.14 -5.34
C ASN A 98 11.11 -7.53 -6.31
N LEU A 99 11.55 -6.85 -7.36
CA LEU A 99 10.66 -6.26 -8.37
C LEU A 99 9.78 -7.30 -9.08
N LEU A 100 10.35 -8.44 -9.45
CA LEU A 100 9.60 -9.53 -10.09
C LEU A 100 8.48 -10.06 -9.18
N PHE A 101 8.65 -9.97 -7.86
CA PHE A 101 7.61 -10.30 -6.91
C PHE A 101 6.65 -9.13 -6.64
N THR A 102 7.16 -7.93 -6.37
CA THR A 102 6.34 -6.81 -5.90
C THR A 102 5.49 -6.24 -7.03
N ALA A 103 5.99 -6.16 -8.26
CA ALA A 103 5.25 -5.63 -9.40
C ALA A 103 3.90 -6.34 -9.65
N PRO A 104 3.82 -7.68 -9.79
CA PRO A 104 2.54 -8.33 -9.99
C PRO A 104 1.62 -8.20 -8.76
N ILE A 105 2.18 -8.26 -7.54
CA ILE A 105 1.41 -8.14 -6.30
C ILE A 105 0.74 -6.77 -6.18
N TRP A 106 1.50 -5.69 -6.42
CA TRP A 106 0.99 -4.33 -6.35
C TRP A 106 0.17 -3.95 -7.58
N GLY A 107 0.49 -4.49 -8.76
CA GLY A 107 -0.36 -4.33 -9.95
C GLY A 107 -1.76 -4.91 -9.72
N PHE A 108 -1.86 -6.10 -9.13
CA PHE A 108 -3.14 -6.69 -8.74
C PHE A 108 -3.85 -5.85 -7.67
N ASP A 109 -3.14 -5.40 -6.64
CA ASP A 109 -3.69 -4.53 -5.61
C ASP A 109 -4.28 -3.23 -6.22
N GLY A 110 -3.56 -2.60 -7.15
CA GLY A 110 -4.02 -1.43 -7.90
C GLY A 110 -5.33 -1.67 -8.65
N ILE A 111 -5.48 -2.83 -9.30
CA ILE A 111 -6.73 -3.23 -9.97
C ILE A 111 -7.87 -3.32 -8.95
N THR A 112 -7.64 -3.99 -7.81
CA THR A 112 -8.68 -4.17 -6.80
C THR A 112 -9.11 -2.86 -6.15
N VAL A 113 -8.16 -1.94 -5.93
CA VAL A 113 -8.44 -0.60 -5.41
C VAL A 113 -9.22 0.22 -6.44
N ASP A 114 -8.84 0.20 -7.72
CA ASP A 114 -9.59 0.89 -8.79
C ASP A 114 -11.05 0.42 -8.86
N TYR A 115 -11.29 -0.89 -8.85
CA TYR A 115 -12.65 -1.42 -8.82
C TYR A 115 -13.43 -1.05 -7.55
N LEU A 116 -12.77 -1.04 -6.39
CA LEU A 116 -13.38 -0.57 -5.15
C LEU A 116 -13.83 0.88 -5.30
N TYR A 117 -12.95 1.79 -5.73
CA TYR A 117 -13.27 3.21 -5.82
C TYR A 117 -14.30 3.51 -6.90
N ARG A 118 -14.33 2.77 -8.02
CA ARG A 118 -15.42 2.83 -9.02
C ARG A 118 -16.76 2.40 -8.42
N GLY A 119 -16.78 1.29 -7.69
CA GLY A 119 -17.99 0.80 -7.01
C GLY A 119 -18.49 1.78 -5.95
N LEU A 120 -17.58 2.37 -5.19
CA LEU A 120 -17.90 3.41 -4.20
C LEU A 120 -18.39 4.70 -4.86
N ALA A 121 -17.85 5.09 -6.01
CA ALA A 121 -18.34 6.25 -6.76
C ALA A 121 -19.79 6.03 -7.24
N VAL A 122 -20.12 4.82 -7.70
CA VAL A 122 -21.51 4.47 -8.07
C VAL A 122 -22.44 4.45 -6.85
N SER A 123 -21.96 3.95 -5.71
CA SER A 123 -22.79 3.72 -4.52
C SER A 123 -22.99 4.95 -3.64
N LEU A 124 -21.95 5.78 -3.50
CA LEU A 124 -21.90 6.92 -2.60
C LEU A 124 -21.84 8.26 -3.33
N GLY A 125 -21.58 8.26 -4.64
CA GLY A 125 -21.35 9.45 -5.45
C GLY A 125 -19.87 9.75 -5.70
N ASP A 126 -19.62 10.62 -6.66
CA ASP A 126 -18.27 11.01 -7.10
C ASP A 126 -17.91 12.47 -6.75
N GLU A 127 -18.77 13.13 -5.99
CA GLU A 127 -18.52 14.49 -5.50
C GLU A 127 -17.51 14.53 -4.35
N ALA A 128 -16.71 15.59 -4.30
CA ALA A 128 -15.74 15.84 -3.23
C ALA A 128 -16.39 16.48 -1.99
N SER A 129 -17.58 16.02 -1.60
CA SER A 129 -18.25 16.48 -0.39
C SER A 129 -17.74 15.71 0.84
N VAL A 130 -17.68 16.38 1.99
CA VAL A 130 -17.09 15.81 3.22
C VAL A 130 -17.70 14.45 3.58
N HIS A 131 -19.02 14.31 3.44
CA HIS A 131 -19.73 13.09 3.80
C HIS A 131 -19.41 11.92 2.85
N VAL A 132 -19.34 12.16 1.53
CA VAL A 132 -18.97 11.14 0.55
C VAL A 132 -17.54 10.68 0.76
N VAL A 133 -16.60 11.62 0.89
CA VAL A 133 -15.18 11.31 1.12
C VAL A 133 -14.98 10.56 2.43
N ALA A 134 -15.60 11.00 3.53
CA ALA A 134 -15.50 10.32 4.81
C ALA A 134 -16.08 8.90 4.75
N ALA A 135 -17.21 8.68 4.06
CA ALA A 135 -17.79 7.36 3.88
C ALA A 135 -16.86 6.44 3.07
N LYS A 136 -16.27 6.94 1.97
CA LYS A 136 -15.27 6.20 1.18
C LYS A 136 -14.07 5.80 2.05
N ILE A 137 -13.53 6.73 2.85
CA ILE A 137 -12.44 6.45 3.80
C ILE A 137 -12.84 5.38 4.81
N CYS A 138 -14.03 5.46 5.41
CA CYS A 138 -14.47 4.47 6.40
C CYS A 138 -14.56 3.05 5.79
N ILE A 139 -15.12 2.93 4.58
CA ILE A 139 -15.21 1.62 3.92
C ILE A 139 -13.82 1.11 3.53
N ASP A 140 -12.98 1.97 2.97
CA ASP A 140 -11.60 1.63 2.61
C ASP A 140 -10.79 1.14 3.82
N GLN A 141 -10.81 1.89 4.92
CA GLN A 141 -9.99 1.60 6.10
C GLN A 141 -10.52 0.45 6.95
N PHE A 142 -11.84 0.39 7.19
CA PHE A 142 -12.41 -0.57 8.14
C PHE A 142 -13.01 -1.82 7.50
N VAL A 143 -13.28 -1.80 6.20
CA VAL A 143 -13.86 -2.94 5.49
C VAL A 143 -12.84 -3.52 4.52
N TYR A 144 -12.45 -2.76 3.51
CA TYR A 144 -11.57 -3.27 2.45
C TYR A 144 -10.19 -3.64 2.97
N ASN A 145 -9.53 -2.75 3.72
CA ASN A 145 -8.20 -3.02 4.26
C ASN A 145 -8.20 -4.18 5.27
N VAL A 146 -9.17 -4.22 6.18
CA VAL A 146 -9.25 -5.25 7.23
C VAL A 146 -9.57 -6.62 6.65
N LEU A 147 -10.51 -6.71 5.71
CA LEU A 147 -11.01 -7.99 5.20
C LEU A 147 -10.20 -8.51 4.01
N PHE A 148 -9.58 -7.63 3.23
CA PHE A 148 -8.91 -7.99 1.99
C PHE A 148 -7.46 -7.53 1.92
N ALA A 149 -7.19 -6.21 1.86
CA ALA A 149 -5.87 -5.72 1.46
C ALA A 149 -4.76 -6.10 2.44
N ALA A 150 -4.99 -5.96 3.75
CA ALA A 150 -4.01 -6.33 4.76
C ALA A 150 -3.79 -7.86 4.84
N PRO A 151 -4.83 -8.72 4.91
CA PRO A 151 -4.65 -10.17 4.82
C PRO A 151 -3.92 -10.61 3.54
N TYR A 152 -4.33 -10.08 2.39
CA TYR A 152 -3.70 -10.35 1.09
C TYR A 152 -2.22 -10.00 1.12
N GLY A 153 -1.87 -8.78 1.56
CA GLY A 153 -0.50 -8.32 1.65
C GLY A 153 0.34 -9.20 2.58
N VAL A 154 -0.15 -9.50 3.78
CA VAL A 154 0.55 -10.35 4.76
C VAL A 154 0.84 -11.73 4.19
N ILE A 155 -0.16 -12.38 3.58
CA ILE A 155 -0.02 -13.70 2.96
C ILE A 155 1.02 -13.66 1.83
N ALA A 156 0.94 -12.66 0.94
CA ALA A 156 1.88 -12.50 -0.16
C ALA A 156 3.32 -12.34 0.32
N TYR A 157 3.56 -11.42 1.27
CA TYR A 157 4.91 -11.18 1.80
C TYR A 157 5.43 -12.35 2.62
N GLN A 158 4.58 -13.07 3.35
CA GLN A 158 4.98 -14.27 4.07
C GLN A 158 5.40 -15.39 3.11
N TRP A 159 4.67 -15.57 2.00
CA TRP A 159 5.05 -16.51 0.94
C TRP A 159 6.43 -16.17 0.38
N LYS A 160 6.69 -14.90 0.04
CA LYS A 160 8.02 -14.41 -0.37
C LYS A 160 9.09 -14.69 0.67
N ASN A 161 8.86 -14.28 1.92
CA ASN A 161 9.84 -14.38 3.00
C ASN A 161 10.14 -15.84 3.40
N SER A 162 9.23 -16.76 3.08
CA SER A 162 9.42 -18.20 3.26
C SER A 162 10.10 -18.89 2.07
N GLY A 163 10.65 -18.13 1.12
CA GLY A 163 11.28 -18.68 -0.09
C GLY A 163 10.28 -19.33 -1.04
N PHE A 164 9.04 -18.83 -1.08
CA PHE A 164 7.94 -19.33 -1.90
C PHE A 164 7.40 -20.73 -1.51
N ALA A 165 7.68 -21.19 -0.28
CA ALA A 165 7.17 -22.46 0.22
C ALA A 165 5.67 -22.40 0.55
N LEU A 166 4.85 -23.21 -0.14
CA LEU A 166 3.40 -23.31 0.11
C LEU A 166 3.07 -23.88 1.50
N SER A 167 3.94 -24.73 2.04
CA SER A 167 3.80 -25.26 3.41
C SER A 167 3.87 -24.15 4.47
N ALA A 168 4.54 -23.04 4.19
CA ALA A 168 4.60 -21.90 5.11
C ALA A 168 3.29 -21.11 5.16
N LEU A 169 2.50 -21.11 4.08
CA LEU A 169 1.17 -20.49 4.05
C LEU A 169 0.16 -21.24 4.91
N ARG A 170 0.28 -22.57 4.98
CA ARG A 170 -0.60 -23.40 5.83
C ARG A 170 -0.49 -23.04 7.31
N ARG A 171 0.72 -22.67 7.77
CA ARG A 171 0.97 -22.24 9.16
C ARG A 171 0.25 -20.95 9.52
N SER A 172 -0.06 -20.10 8.55
CA SER A 172 -0.76 -18.82 8.77
C SER A 172 -2.24 -19.00 9.08
N PHE A 173 -2.79 -20.17 8.74
CA PHE A 173 -4.20 -20.53 8.99
C PHE A 173 -4.36 -21.54 10.13
N THR A 174 -3.27 -21.98 10.74
CA THR A 174 -3.28 -22.89 11.90
C THR A 174 -2.80 -22.14 13.14
N PHE A 175 -3.67 -22.00 14.13
CA PHE A 175 -3.33 -21.47 15.44
C PHE A 175 -2.60 -22.56 16.25
N GLU A 176 -1.32 -22.78 15.96
CA GLU A 176 -0.42 -23.58 16.82
C GLU A 176 0.59 -22.68 17.54
#